data_AF-A0A5B7TI43-F1
#
_entry.id   AF-A0A5B7TI43-F1
#
_cell.length_a   1.000
_cell.length_b   1.000
_cell.length_c   1.000
_cell.angle_alpha   90.00
_cell.angle_beta   90.00
_cell.angle_gamma   90.00
#
_symmetry.space_group_name_H-M   'P 1'
#
loop_
_entity.id
_entity.type
_entity.pdbx_description
1 polymer ?
#
loop_
_entity_poly.entity_id
_entity_poly.type
_entity_poly.pdbx_seq_one_letter_code
_entity_poly.pdbx_strand_id
1 'polypeptide(L)' 'MYSDIYKKVKMAQRFYYLAIKFEDRLPKSTVKFAKEICDVYTKMAKDINIELTKAELSKEILK' A
#
# COMPACT_ATOMS: atom_id res chain seq x y z
N MET A 1 12.03 1.11 -14.98
CA MET A 1 10.86 2.01 -14.85
C MET A 1 9.68 1.36 -14.10
N TYR A 2 9.12 0.24 -14.58
CA TYR A 2 8.02 -0.48 -13.88
C TYR A 2 8.39 -1.01 -12.48
N SER A 3 9.66 -1.40 -12.30
CA SER A 3 10.22 -1.86 -11.01
C SER A 3 10.04 -0.86 -9.84
N ASP A 4 10.14 0.44 -10.11
CA ASP A 4 10.06 1.44 -9.03
C ASP A 4 8.63 1.70 -8.57
N ILE A 5 7.66 1.66 -9.48
CA ILE A 5 6.25 1.83 -9.13
C ILE A 5 5.76 0.60 -8.36
N TYR A 6 6.16 -0.60 -8.77
CA TYR A 6 5.88 -1.83 -8.03
C TYR A 6 6.40 -1.77 -6.57
N LYS A 7 7.66 -1.32 -6.38
CA LYS A 7 8.25 -1.14 -5.04
C LYS A 7 7.48 -0.11 -4.21
N LYS A 8 7.09 1.02 -4.81
CA LYS A 8 6.31 2.06 -4.12
C LYS A 8 4.94 1.55 -3.69
N VAL A 9 4.26 0.76 -4.53
CA VAL A 9 2.96 0.16 -4.16
C VAL A 9 3.12 -0.81 -3.00
N LYS A 10 4.10 -1.73 -3.06
CA LYS A 10 4.37 -2.66 -1.96
C LYS A 10 4.67 -1.91 -0.65
N MET A 11 5.48 -0.87 -0.71
CA MET A 11 5.81 -0.06 0.47
C MET A 11 4.58 0.65 1.03
N ALA A 12 3.75 1.23 0.17
CA ALA A 12 2.51 1.91 0.56
C ALA A 12 1.50 0.96 1.22
N GLN A 13 1.35 -0.25 0.69
CA GLN A 13 0.48 -1.27 1.26
C GLN A 13 0.97 -1.77 2.61
N ARG A 14 2.27 -2.03 2.76
CA ARG A 14 2.87 -2.41 4.05
C ARG A 14 2.71 -1.29 5.08
N PHE A 15 2.91 -0.04 4.66
CA PHE A 15 2.71 1.11 5.54
C PHE A 15 1.25 1.21 6.02
N TYR A 16 0.28 1.06 5.11
CA TYR A 16 -1.13 1.07 5.49
C TYR A 16 -1.50 -0.09 6.41
N TYR A 17 -0.99 -1.30 6.13
CA TYR A 17 -1.19 -2.45 7.01
C TYR A 17 -0.66 -2.20 8.42
N LEU A 18 0.58 -1.71 8.56
CA LEU A 18 1.15 -1.39 9.87
C LEU A 18 0.37 -0.27 10.56
N ALA A 19 -0.11 0.72 9.82
CA ALA A 19 -0.91 1.80 10.38
C ALA A 19 -2.24 1.29 10.96
N ILE A 20 -2.92 0.36 10.28
CA ILE A 20 -4.12 -0.31 10.82
C ILE A 20 -3.75 -1.18 12.03
N LYS A 21 -2.69 -2.00 11.93
CA LYS A 21 -2.27 -2.91 12.99
C LYS A 21 -1.96 -2.18 14.32
N PHE A 22 -1.51 -0.93 14.24
CA PHE A 22 -1.19 -0.10 15.39
C PHE A 22 -2.12 1.11 15.52
N GLU A 23 -3.34 1.06 14.99
CA GLU A 23 -4.24 2.22 14.94
C GLU A 23 -4.56 2.80 16.33
N ASP A 24 -4.68 1.95 17.35
CA ASP A 24 -4.90 2.38 18.74
C ASP A 24 -3.72 3.15 19.34
N ARG A 25 -2.53 2.99 18.76
CA ARG A 25 -1.27 3.61 19.21
C ARG A 25 -0.82 4.74 18.31
N LEU A 26 -1.54 5.02 17.23
CA LEU A 26 -1.21 6.02 16.24
C LEU A 26 -2.28 7.10 16.19
N PRO A 27 -1.92 8.36 15.85
CA PRO A 27 -2.90 9.36 15.50
C PRO A 27 -3.80 8.87 14.36
N LYS A 28 -5.12 9.11 14.46
CA LYS A 28 -6.08 8.77 13.38
C LYS A 28 -5.68 9.39 12.03
N SER A 29 -5.04 10.55 12.06
CA SER A 29 -4.48 11.21 10.88
C SER A 29 -3.41 10.38 10.19
N THR A 30 -2.58 9.64 10.94
CA THR A 30 -1.53 8.76 10.39
C THR A 30 -2.15 7.58 9.63
N VAL A 31 -3.20 6.97 10.18
CA VAL A 31 -3.91 5.86 9.52
C VAL A 31 -4.60 6.34 8.24
N LYS A 32 -5.21 7.53 8.30
CA LYS A 32 -5.83 8.18 7.14
C LYS A 32 -4.79 8.48 6.04
N PHE A 33 -3.66 9.06 6.42
CA PHE A 33 -2.57 9.36 5.48
C PHE A 33 -2.00 8.10 4.83
N ALA A 34 -1.82 7.02 5.61
CA ALA A 34 -1.33 5.75 5.09
C ALA A 34 -2.29 5.15 4.06
N LYS A 35 -3.61 5.26 4.30
CA LYS A 35 -4.65 4.87 3.34
C LYS A 35 -4.57 5.67 2.04
N GLU A 36 -4.48 7.01 2.14
CA GLU A 36 -4.40 7.90 0.99
C GLU A 36 -3.18 7.60 0.11
N ILE A 37 -2.02 7.36 0.73
CA ILE A 37 -0.80 6.94 0.01
C ILE A 37 -1.00 5.61 -0.70
N CYS A 38 -1.60 4.62 -0.03
CA CYS A 38 -1.87 3.31 -0.61
C CYS A 38 -2.78 3.42 -1.84
N ASP A 39 -3.84 4.24 -1.76
CA ASP A 39 -4.76 4.46 -2.86
C ASP A 39 -4.08 5.15 -4.06
N VAL A 40 -3.27 6.18 -3.82
CA VAL A 40 -2.53 6.90 -4.87
C VAL A 40 -1.61 5.97 -5.65
N TYR A 41 -0.76 5.20 -4.97
CA TYR A 41 0.17 4.31 -5.66
C TYR A 41 -0.54 3.15 -6.36
N THR A 42 -1.61 2.61 -5.76
CA THR A 42 -2.42 1.57 -6.40
C THR A 42 -3.08 2.09 -7.68
N LYS A 43 -3.56 3.33 -7.68
CA LYS A 43 -4.11 3.98 -8.89
C LYS A 43 -3.03 4.18 -9.95
N MET A 44 -1.86 4.72 -9.57
CA MET A 44 -0.73 4.87 -10.49
C MET A 44 -0.31 3.55 -11.14
N ALA A 45 -0.33 2.43 -10.40
CA ALA A 45 0.02 1.12 -10.94
C ALA A 45 -1.01 0.58 -11.93
N LYS A 46 -2.30 0.84 -11.69
CA LYS A 46 -3.38 0.51 -12.64
C LYS A 46 -3.26 1.33 -13.93
N ASP A 47 -2.98 2.62 -13.81
CA ASP A 47 -2.88 3.54 -14.96
C ASP A 47 -1.75 3.14 -15.93
N ILE A 48 -0.74 2.41 -15.46
CA ILE A 48 0.39 1.93 -16.27
C ILE A 48 0.26 0.44 -16.67
N ASN A 49 -0.90 -0.18 -16.51
CA ASN A 49 -1.16 -1.61 -16.76
C ASN A 49 -0.22 -2.56 -15.99
N ILE A 50 0.30 -2.17 -14.82
CA ILE A 50 0.83 -3.18 -13.90
C ILE A 50 -0.39 -3.83 -13.24
N GLU A 51 -0.82 -4.97 -13.76
CA GLU A 51 -1.73 -5.87 -13.06
C GLU A 51 -1.02 -6.42 -11.82
N LEU A 52 -1.06 -5.65 -10.74
CA LEU A 52 -0.79 -6.16 -9.41
C LEU A 52 -1.91 -7.13 -9.06
N THR A 53 -1.71 -8.40 -9.38
CA THR A 53 -2.65 -9.45 -9.00
C THR A 53 -2.84 -9.38 -7.49
N LYS A 54 -4.11 -9.31 -7.06
CA LYS A 54 -4.49 -9.26 -5.63
C LYS A 54 -3.76 -10.30 -4.77
N ALA A 55 -3.35 -11.43 -5.36
CA ALA A 55 -2.58 -12.50 -4.74
C ALA A 55 -1.13 -12.12 -4.34
N GLU A 56 -0.47 -11.24 -5.09
CA GLU A 56 0.87 -10.74 -4.72
C GLU A 56 0.79 -9.68 -3.62
N LEU A 57 -0.31 -8.93 -3.58
CA LEU A 57 -0.53 -7.87 -2.59
C LEU A 57 -0.82 -8.45 -1.20
N SER A 58 -1.58 -9.54 -1.12
CA SER A 58 -2.02 -10.13 0.16
C SER A 58 -1.00 -11.06 0.82
N LYS A 59 -0.14 -11.75 0.04
CA LYS A 59 0.86 -12.70 0.58
C LYS A 59 1.93 -12.05 1.46
N GLU A 60 2.17 -10.76 1.32
CA GLU A 60 3.22 -10.04 2.06
C GLU A 60 2.70 -9.22 3.23
N ILE A 61 1.37 -9.05 3.33
CA ILE A 61 0.70 -8.35 4.42
C ILE A 61 0.48 -9.30 5.63
N LEU A 62 0.44 -10.62 5.40
CA LEU A 62 0.08 -11.63 6.41
C LEU A 62 1.25 -12.51 6.90
N LYS A 63 2.51 -12.16 6.63
CA LYS A 63 3.68 -12.76 7.29
C LYS A 63 4.18 -11.85 8.40
#